data_AF-A0A497LHA1-F1
#
_entry.id   AF-A0A497LHA1-F1
#
_cell.length_a   1.000
_cell.length_b   1.000
_cell.length_c   1.000
_cell.angle_alpha   90.00
_cell.angle_beta   90.00
_cell.angle_gamma   90.00
#
_symmetry.space_group_name_H-M   'P 1'
#
loop_
_entity.id
_entity.type
_entity.pdbx_description
1 polymer ?
#
loop_
_entity_poly.entity_id
_entity_poly.type
_entity_poly.pdbx_seq_one_letter_code
_entity_poly.pdbx_strand_id
1 'polypeptide(L)'
;MLAKKTSLRISIISVIITSLFANAVTAQNITQDNHEKYQVTFDFRIVDAFSGEPLNGVLHVHAFVSDELWKESLEMGEWVEDIVVKEFSGGKISFNAPLRGQYGFEIYVDMGESPSPFGDLPHYDWCYRWMVFDGEDEVKARIGVFPVGYVFVKLYSPEGKLMKFKDWDELYRYNLALFFGTYDDLNFTGPYLSEKGELAIKIPAGRPSRIYWMDYVLGYGFVWLIADDDGKGYLLDKGKYIVINLVYESAKTMLRKASAFVESLPSDVPLSENVTRHLNEAQELIKAAESLDERSKALNG
;
A
#
# COMPACT_ATOMS: atom_id res chain seq x y z
N MET A 1 23.79 -33.47 -52.15
CA MET A 1 22.60 -33.16 -52.98
C MET A 1 21.52 -32.66 -52.03
N LEU A 2 21.27 -31.36 -51.95
CA LEU A 2 20.23 -30.64 -52.73
C LEU A 2 18.84 -31.22 -52.44
N ALA A 3 17.84 -30.51 -51.89
CA ALA A 3 17.70 -29.07 -51.79
C ALA A 3 16.75 -28.65 -50.64
N LYS A 4 17.10 -27.49 -50.05
CA LYS A 4 16.21 -26.52 -49.39
C LYS A 4 14.95 -26.23 -50.21
N LYS A 5 13.83 -26.00 -49.52
CA LYS A 5 12.84 -24.95 -49.82
C LYS A 5 12.23 -24.46 -48.49
N THR A 6 12.75 -23.37 -47.92
CA THR A 6 12.13 -22.02 -47.85
C THR A 6 10.72 -22.05 -47.23
N SER A 7 10.60 -21.75 -45.93
CA SER A 7 10.37 -20.41 -45.36
C SER A 7 9.22 -19.64 -46.03
N LEU A 8 8.15 -19.41 -45.28
CA LEU A 8 7.34 -18.21 -45.43
C LEU A 8 6.99 -17.67 -44.03
N ARG A 9 7.86 -16.79 -43.54
CA ARG A 9 7.50 -15.73 -42.61
C ARG A 9 6.66 -14.73 -43.40
N ILE A 10 5.49 -14.39 -42.90
CA ILE A 10 4.76 -13.16 -43.23
C ILE A 10 4.89 -12.37 -41.92
N SER A 11 5.75 -11.37 -41.72
CA SER A 11 6.17 -10.25 -42.57
C SER A 11 4.99 -9.48 -43.15
N ILE A 12 4.22 -8.84 -42.26
CA ILE A 12 3.61 -7.56 -42.58
C ILE A 12 4.65 -6.50 -42.22
N ILE A 13 5.46 -6.14 -43.21
CA ILE A 13 6.34 -4.96 -43.19
C ILE A 13 5.71 -3.95 -44.13
N SER A 14 5.47 -2.75 -43.56
CA SER A 14 5.50 -1.43 -44.20
C SER A 14 4.62 -1.15 -45.40
N VAL A 15 3.72 -0.17 -45.23
CA VAL A 15 3.77 1.21 -45.81
C VAL A 15 2.60 1.92 -45.11
N ILE A 16 2.79 2.85 -44.18
CA ILE A 16 3.10 4.27 -44.44
C ILE A 16 4.08 4.75 -43.36
N ILE A 17 5.36 4.82 -43.73
CA ILE A 17 6.23 5.92 -43.34
C ILE A 17 6.06 6.96 -44.43
N THR A 18 5.26 8.00 -44.20
CA THR A 18 5.35 9.29 -44.94
C THR A 18 4.47 10.43 -44.38
N SER A 19 4.10 10.43 -43.08
CA SER A 19 3.39 11.59 -42.51
C SER A 19 3.66 11.94 -41.05
N LEU A 20 4.71 11.40 -40.42
CA LEU A 20 5.22 11.90 -39.14
C LEU A 20 6.71 12.31 -39.18
N PHE A 21 7.28 12.43 -40.38
CA PHE A 21 8.53 13.15 -40.62
C PHE A 21 8.23 14.61 -41.00
N ALA A 22 7.59 15.35 -40.09
CA ALA A 22 7.44 16.80 -40.22
C ALA A 22 7.48 17.56 -38.89
N ASN A 23 7.82 16.90 -37.78
CA ASN A 23 8.54 17.58 -36.71
C ASN A 23 9.88 16.88 -36.61
N ALA A 24 10.92 17.59 -37.05
CA ALA A 24 12.29 17.18 -36.87
C ALA A 24 12.54 17.04 -35.36
N VAL A 25 12.33 15.86 -34.81
CA VAL A 25 13.07 15.42 -33.63
C VAL A 25 14.49 15.38 -34.12
N THR A 26 15.24 16.44 -33.82
CA THR A 26 16.69 16.41 -33.79
C THR A 26 17.09 15.25 -32.89
N ALA A 27 17.27 14.08 -33.50
CA ALA A 27 18.12 13.03 -32.99
C ALA A 27 19.53 13.62 -32.96
N GLN A 28 19.83 14.37 -31.90
CA GLN A 28 21.19 14.72 -31.56
C GLN A 28 21.85 13.44 -31.07
N ASN A 29 23.01 13.15 -31.64
CA ASN A 29 23.92 12.07 -31.27
C ASN A 29 23.95 11.84 -29.74
N ILE A 30 23.32 10.75 -29.29
CA ILE A 30 23.48 10.23 -27.93
C ILE A 30 24.75 9.38 -27.95
N THR A 31 25.88 10.06 -27.98
CA THR A 31 27.18 9.49 -27.62
C THR A 31 27.73 10.42 -26.55
N GLN A 32 27.71 9.94 -25.30
CA GLN A 32 27.73 10.68 -24.01
C GLN A 32 26.35 11.22 -23.60
N ASP A 33 25.57 10.39 -22.91
CA ASP A 33 24.32 10.80 -22.30
C ASP A 33 24.59 11.78 -21.16
N ASN A 34 24.47 13.07 -21.48
CA ASN A 34 24.53 14.15 -20.50
C ASN A 34 23.18 14.28 -19.78
N HIS A 35 22.55 13.17 -19.35
CA HIS A 35 21.27 13.21 -18.63
C HIS A 35 21.34 14.13 -17.39
N GLU A 36 22.50 14.15 -16.72
CA GLU A 36 22.78 15.05 -15.60
C GLU A 36 22.70 16.54 -15.95
N LYS A 37 22.90 16.89 -17.22
CA LYS A 37 22.84 18.27 -17.71
C LYS A 37 21.40 18.78 -17.83
N TYR A 38 20.45 17.89 -18.12
CA TYR A 38 19.05 18.26 -18.19
C TYR A 38 18.42 18.12 -16.81
N GLN A 39 17.56 19.07 -16.46
CA GLN A 39 16.97 19.17 -15.13
C GLN A 39 15.46 19.27 -15.28
N VAL A 40 14.74 18.57 -14.40
CA VAL A 40 13.29 18.68 -14.23
C VAL A 40 13.04 19.48 -12.96
N THR A 41 12.16 20.47 -13.05
CA THR A 41 11.75 21.30 -11.93
C THR A 41 10.53 20.69 -11.28
N PHE A 42 10.57 20.53 -9.97
CA PHE A 42 9.43 20.07 -9.17
C PHE A 42 8.97 21.20 -8.26
N ASP A 43 7.66 21.42 -8.19
CA ASP A 43 7.02 22.33 -7.24
C ASP A 43 5.87 21.56 -6.56
N PHE A 44 6.14 21.06 -5.36
CA PHE A 44 5.20 20.27 -4.59
C PHE A 44 4.60 21.05 -3.43
N ARG A 45 3.33 20.77 -3.20
CA ARG A 45 2.61 21.19 -2.01
C ARG A 45 2.30 19.99 -1.13
N ILE A 46 2.98 19.87 0.00
CA ILE A 46 2.85 18.76 0.96
C ILE A 46 1.93 19.21 2.11
N VAL A 47 0.84 18.49 2.31
CA VAL A 47 -0.25 18.90 3.21
C VAL A 47 -0.84 17.71 3.96
N ASP A 48 -1.48 17.98 5.09
CA ASP A 48 -2.35 17.01 5.74
C ASP A 48 -3.47 16.62 4.76
N ALA A 49 -3.67 15.32 4.55
CA ALA A 49 -4.61 14.80 3.55
C ALA A 49 -6.06 15.22 3.84
N PHE A 50 -6.41 15.51 5.10
CA PHE A 50 -7.77 15.85 5.52
C PHE A 50 -7.97 17.34 5.76
N SER A 51 -7.11 18.00 6.53
CA SER A 51 -7.27 19.43 6.82
C SER A 51 -6.76 20.32 5.67
N GLY A 52 -5.85 19.79 4.85
CA GLY A 52 -5.13 20.57 3.83
C GLY A 52 -4.12 21.55 4.41
N GLU A 53 -3.88 21.51 5.72
CA GLU A 53 -2.88 22.33 6.37
C GLU A 53 -1.48 21.98 5.88
N PRO A 54 -0.60 22.98 5.70
CA PRO A 54 0.77 22.74 5.28
C PRO A 54 1.56 21.94 6.33
N LEU A 55 2.39 21.02 5.85
CA LEU A 55 3.27 20.21 6.70
C LEU A 55 4.72 20.69 6.62
N ASN A 56 5.53 20.26 7.58
CA ASN A 56 6.99 20.41 7.57
C ASN A 56 7.63 19.02 7.55
N GLY A 57 8.84 18.90 7.03
CA GLY A 57 9.52 17.63 6.97
C GLY A 57 10.67 17.59 5.97
N VAL A 58 10.99 16.38 5.51
CA VAL A 58 12.07 16.12 4.55
C VAL A 58 11.53 15.28 3.39
N LEU A 59 11.88 15.69 2.18
CA LEU A 59 11.66 14.94 0.95
C LEU A 59 12.99 14.33 0.51
N HIS A 60 12.98 13.02 0.33
CA HIS A 60 14.01 12.25 -0.35
C HIS A 60 13.53 11.94 -1.76
N VAL A 61 14.38 12.21 -2.74
CA VAL A 61 14.11 11.95 -4.15
C VAL A 61 15.08 10.90 -4.62
N HIS A 62 14.53 9.83 -5.16
CA HIS A 62 15.25 8.73 -5.78
C HIS A 62 14.95 8.77 -7.27
N ALA A 63 15.83 8.17 -8.07
CA ALA A 63 15.53 7.95 -9.48
C ALA A 63 15.95 6.57 -9.93
N PHE A 64 15.18 6.03 -10.87
CA PHE A 64 15.55 4.81 -11.55
C PHE A 64 16.54 5.14 -12.66
N VAL A 65 17.68 4.46 -12.72
CA VAL A 65 18.78 4.78 -13.62
C VAL A 65 19.12 3.61 -14.53
N SER A 66 19.28 3.93 -15.81
CA SER A 66 19.72 3.01 -16.86
C SER A 66 20.60 3.74 -17.88
N ASP A 67 21.19 2.99 -18.80
CA ASP A 67 22.01 3.55 -19.88
C ASP A 67 21.19 4.39 -20.87
N GLU A 68 19.87 4.20 -20.91
CA GLU A 68 18.98 4.87 -21.85
C GLU A 68 17.68 5.31 -21.14
N LEU A 69 17.25 6.56 -21.33
CA LEU A 69 16.09 7.14 -20.64
C LEU A 69 14.80 6.32 -20.77
N TRP A 70 14.52 5.75 -21.95
CA TRP A 70 13.32 4.94 -22.15
C TRP A 70 13.35 3.62 -21.37
N LYS A 71 14.54 3.06 -21.08
CA LYS A 71 14.65 1.86 -20.23
C LYS A 71 14.32 2.17 -18.78
N GLU A 72 14.58 3.40 -18.35
CA GLU A 72 14.19 3.86 -17.01
C GLU A 72 12.66 3.83 -16.86
N SER A 73 11.90 4.20 -17.89
CA SER A 73 10.43 4.15 -17.88
C SER A 73 9.82 2.73 -17.89
N LEU A 74 10.64 1.69 -18.11
CA LEU A 74 10.23 0.29 -18.14
C LEU A 74 10.76 -0.51 -16.94
N GLU A 75 11.33 0.16 -15.95
CA GLU A 75 11.95 -0.46 -14.77
C GLU A 75 13.04 -1.50 -15.11
N MET A 76 13.86 -1.22 -16.14
CA MET A 76 15.00 -2.04 -16.56
C MET A 76 16.36 -1.42 -16.15
N GLY A 77 16.71 -1.51 -14.86
CA GLY A 77 17.82 -0.77 -14.22
C GLY A 77 17.79 -0.87 -12.69
N GLU A 78 18.38 0.12 -12.01
CA GLU A 78 18.48 0.16 -10.54
C GLU A 78 17.99 1.50 -9.99
N TRP A 79 17.50 1.49 -8.74
CA TRP A 79 17.19 2.72 -8.01
C TRP A 79 18.47 3.35 -7.45
N VAL A 80 18.70 4.61 -7.79
CA VAL A 80 19.68 5.46 -7.13
C VAL A 80 18.94 6.29 -6.08
N GLU A 81 19.30 6.06 -4.83
CA GLU A 81 18.68 6.73 -3.70
C GLU A 81 19.24 8.14 -3.49
N ASP A 82 18.42 9.03 -2.92
CA ASP A 82 18.84 10.35 -2.44
C ASP A 82 19.57 11.23 -3.47
N ILE A 83 19.13 11.17 -4.74
CA ILE A 83 19.63 12.08 -5.77
C ILE A 83 19.34 13.56 -5.44
N VAL A 84 18.29 13.80 -4.64
CA VAL A 84 17.99 15.09 -4.02
C VAL A 84 17.40 14.83 -2.63
N VAL A 85 17.89 15.55 -1.61
CA VAL A 85 17.27 15.59 -0.28
C VAL A 85 16.97 17.05 0.06
N LYS A 86 15.72 17.33 0.46
CA LYS A 86 15.24 18.69 0.71
C LYS A 86 14.30 18.75 1.91
N GLU A 87 14.67 19.58 2.86
CA GLU A 87 13.76 20.02 3.92
C GLU A 87 12.68 20.94 3.34
N PHE A 88 11.48 20.87 3.89
CA PHE A 88 10.37 21.74 3.55
C PHE A 88 9.68 22.27 4.80
N SER A 89 9.24 23.52 4.72
CA SER A 89 8.45 24.16 5.75
C SER A 89 7.28 24.93 5.13
N GLY A 90 6.16 24.98 5.84
CA GLY A 90 4.94 25.60 5.31
C GLY A 90 4.37 24.85 4.10
N GLY A 91 4.66 23.55 3.99
CA GLY A 91 4.07 22.63 3.01
C GLY A 91 4.44 22.93 1.56
N LYS A 92 5.49 23.72 1.31
CA LYS A 92 5.96 24.04 -0.04
C LYS A 92 7.39 23.59 -0.20
N ILE A 93 7.67 22.97 -1.34
CA ILE A 93 9.02 22.55 -1.70
C ILE A 93 9.20 22.70 -3.20
N SER A 94 10.30 23.33 -3.61
CA SER A 94 10.68 23.39 -5.01
C SER A 94 12.15 23.03 -5.16
N PHE A 95 12.44 22.19 -6.14
CA PHE A 95 13.77 21.66 -6.39
C PHE A 95 13.94 21.26 -7.85
N ASN A 96 15.19 21.15 -8.27
CA ASN A 96 15.55 20.59 -9.56
C ASN A 96 16.19 19.24 -9.34
N ALA A 97 15.88 18.28 -10.21
CA ALA A 97 16.51 16.97 -10.23
C ALA A 97 17.00 16.65 -11.65
N PRO A 98 18.08 15.87 -11.82
CA PRO A 98 18.51 15.37 -13.12
C PRO A 98 17.37 14.70 -13.87
N LEU A 99 17.29 14.89 -15.19
CA LEU A 99 16.29 14.26 -16.04
C LEU A 99 16.43 12.73 -16.00
N ARG A 100 15.36 12.05 -15.60
CA ARG A 100 15.23 10.60 -15.49
C ARG A 100 13.85 10.15 -15.92
N GLY A 101 13.74 8.92 -16.39
CA GLY A 101 12.50 8.33 -16.88
C GLY A 101 11.53 8.00 -15.76
N GLN A 102 12.02 7.82 -14.53
CA GLN A 102 11.19 7.52 -13.37
C GLN A 102 11.82 8.07 -12.08
N TYR A 103 10.97 8.62 -11.23
CA TYR A 103 11.31 9.20 -9.93
C TYR A 103 10.52 8.53 -8.81
N GLY A 104 11.15 8.43 -7.65
CA GLY A 104 10.55 8.02 -6.38
C GLY A 104 10.68 9.17 -5.39
N PHE A 105 9.64 9.41 -4.62
CA PHE A 105 9.53 10.51 -3.66
C PHE A 105 9.15 9.93 -2.32
N GLU A 106 10.09 9.97 -1.39
CA GLU A 106 9.89 9.54 -0.02
C GLU A 106 9.76 10.77 0.89
N ILE A 107 8.63 10.88 1.58
CA ILE A 107 8.28 12.06 2.37
C ILE A 107 8.16 11.66 3.84
N TYR A 108 9.00 12.30 4.65
CA TYR A 108 8.96 12.25 6.11
C TYR A 108 8.38 13.56 6.65
N VAL A 109 7.47 13.48 7.61
CA VAL A 109 6.76 14.64 8.18
C VAL A 109 7.14 14.81 9.65
N ASP A 110 7.67 15.98 9.98
CA ASP A 110 8.21 16.31 11.32
C ASP A 110 7.14 16.89 12.26
N MET A 111 5.91 16.36 12.21
CA MET A 111 4.76 16.93 12.92
C MET A 111 4.38 16.14 14.19
N GLY A 112 5.40 15.57 14.83
CA GLY A 112 5.35 15.01 16.18
C GLY A 112 4.98 13.53 16.25
N GLU A 113 5.15 13.01 17.46
CA GLU A 113 4.90 11.62 17.82
C GLU A 113 4.19 11.58 19.17
N SER A 114 3.47 10.49 19.43
CA SER A 114 2.82 10.23 20.71
C SER A 114 3.52 9.08 21.44
N PRO A 115 3.91 9.25 22.72
CA PRO A 115 4.53 8.16 23.46
C PRO A 115 3.53 7.04 23.74
N SER A 116 3.99 5.80 23.65
CA SER A 116 3.20 4.62 23.98
C SER A 116 4.05 3.51 24.62
N PRO A 117 3.44 2.48 25.24
CA PRO A 117 4.16 1.30 25.70
C PRO A 117 4.90 0.52 24.60
N PHE A 118 4.56 0.80 23.33
CA PHE A 118 5.12 0.17 22.13
C PHE A 118 6.19 1.04 21.45
N GLY A 119 6.60 2.15 22.06
CA GLY A 119 7.50 3.15 21.48
C GLY A 119 6.76 4.41 21.06
N ASP A 120 7.49 5.33 20.44
CA ASP A 120 6.91 6.57 19.92
C ASP A 120 6.14 6.29 18.62
N LEU A 121 4.93 6.83 18.56
CA LEU A 121 3.97 6.62 17.48
C LEU A 121 3.89 7.87 16.60
N PRO A 122 4.44 7.84 15.37
CA PRO A 122 4.36 8.94 14.44
C PRO A 122 2.93 9.43 14.20
N HIS A 123 2.77 10.74 14.05
CA HIS A 123 1.46 11.31 13.79
C HIS A 123 0.97 11.16 12.34
N TYR A 124 1.87 10.83 11.42
CA TYR A 124 1.59 10.72 10.00
C TYR A 124 2.16 9.43 9.44
N ASP A 125 1.51 8.91 8.40
CA ASP A 125 2.05 7.79 7.66
C ASP A 125 3.31 8.21 6.89
N TRP A 126 4.20 7.25 6.68
CA TRP A 126 5.24 7.34 5.67
C TRP A 126 4.57 7.42 4.29
N CYS A 127 5.03 8.35 3.45
CA CYS A 127 4.44 8.58 2.14
C CYS A 127 5.49 8.37 1.05
N TYR A 128 5.34 7.28 0.30
CA TYR A 128 6.06 7.05 -0.95
C TYR A 128 5.16 7.36 -2.15
N ARG A 129 5.66 8.12 -3.11
CA ARG A 129 5.03 8.37 -4.41
C ARG A 129 6.05 8.12 -5.50
N TRP A 130 5.58 7.71 -6.67
CA TRP A 130 6.44 7.59 -7.84
C TRP A 130 5.80 8.27 -9.04
N MET A 131 6.62 8.62 -10.01
CA MET A 131 6.21 9.25 -11.25
C MET A 131 7.09 8.73 -12.38
N VAL A 132 6.48 8.37 -13.51
CA VAL A 132 7.19 8.20 -14.78
C VAL A 132 7.16 9.53 -15.51
N PHE A 133 8.32 9.97 -15.97
CA PHE A 133 8.48 11.23 -16.68
C PHE A 133 7.74 11.17 -18.02
N ASP A 134 6.90 12.17 -18.27
CA ASP A 134 6.00 12.24 -19.42
C ASP A 134 6.42 13.29 -20.46
N GLY A 135 7.50 14.02 -20.21
CA GLY A 135 8.02 15.07 -21.11
C GLY A 135 7.91 16.49 -20.55
N GLU A 136 7.17 16.70 -19.46
CA GLU A 136 7.01 18.02 -18.83
C GLU A 136 8.23 18.37 -17.94
N ASP A 137 8.91 19.47 -18.25
CA ASP A 137 10.09 19.93 -17.51
C ASP A 137 9.75 20.66 -16.20
N GLU A 138 8.48 20.98 -15.97
CA GLU A 138 7.95 21.53 -14.73
C GLU A 138 6.77 20.68 -14.21
N VAL A 139 6.98 20.02 -13.07
CA VAL A 139 5.97 19.16 -12.44
C VAL A 139 5.40 19.85 -11.21
N LYS A 140 4.07 20.04 -11.20
CA LYS A 140 3.32 20.60 -10.07
C LYS A 140 2.41 19.55 -9.46
N ALA A 141 2.58 19.28 -8.17
CA ALA A 141 1.76 18.29 -7.47
C ALA A 141 1.33 18.75 -6.08
N ARG A 142 0.13 18.36 -5.66
CA ARG A 142 -0.32 18.43 -4.27
C ARG A 142 -0.32 17.04 -3.68
N ILE A 143 0.51 16.83 -2.66
CA ILE A 143 0.69 15.53 -2.02
C ILE A 143 0.05 15.58 -0.63
N GLY A 144 -1.02 14.80 -0.44
CA GLY A 144 -1.65 14.59 0.86
C GLY A 144 -0.95 13.48 1.63
N VAL A 145 -0.49 13.79 2.85
CA VAL A 145 0.04 12.80 3.80
C VAL A 145 -1.01 12.52 4.86
N PHE A 146 -1.32 11.25 5.09
CA PHE A 146 -2.40 10.86 5.98
C PHE A 146 -1.97 10.98 7.44
N PRO A 147 -2.75 11.68 8.29
CA PRO A 147 -2.60 11.54 9.73
C PRO A 147 -3.03 10.13 10.14
N VAL A 148 -2.36 9.52 11.12
CA VAL A 148 -2.61 8.11 11.49
C VAL A 148 -2.85 7.86 12.98
N GLY A 149 -3.73 6.91 13.25
CA GLY A 149 -3.83 6.20 14.53
C GLY A 149 -3.41 4.74 14.35
N TYR A 150 -3.26 4.00 15.45
CA TYR A 150 -2.61 2.68 15.46
C TYR A 150 -3.51 1.60 16.05
N VAL A 151 -3.80 0.57 15.27
CA VAL A 151 -4.46 -0.63 15.77
C VAL A 151 -3.41 -1.71 15.97
N PHE A 152 -2.92 -1.85 17.20
CA PHE A 152 -2.03 -2.95 17.56
C PHE A 152 -2.79 -4.26 17.54
N VAL A 153 -2.18 -5.29 16.96
CA VAL A 153 -2.87 -6.56 16.73
C VAL A 153 -2.20 -7.69 17.49
N LYS A 154 -3.03 -8.47 18.19
CA LYS A 154 -2.67 -9.81 18.62
C LYS A 154 -3.04 -10.77 17.49
N LEU A 155 -2.02 -11.34 16.88
CA LEU A 155 -2.12 -12.42 15.90
C LEU A 155 -1.72 -13.72 16.58
N TYR A 156 -2.52 -14.77 16.40
CA TYR A 156 -2.23 -16.08 16.97
C TYR A 156 -2.07 -17.09 15.83
N SER A 157 -1.04 -17.94 15.93
CA SER A 157 -0.89 -19.08 15.03
C SER A 157 -2.01 -20.11 15.26
N PRO A 158 -2.21 -21.08 14.35
CA PRO A 158 -3.18 -22.17 14.55
C PRO A 158 -2.97 -22.98 15.84
N GLU A 159 -1.75 -23.03 16.38
CA GLU A 159 -1.42 -23.68 17.65
C GLU A 159 -1.70 -22.78 18.88
N GLY A 160 -2.13 -21.54 18.63
CA GLY A 160 -2.45 -20.53 19.63
C GLY A 160 -1.23 -19.81 20.17
N LYS A 161 -0.12 -19.79 19.44
CA LYS A 161 1.05 -19.00 19.82
C LYS A 161 0.85 -17.56 19.39
N LEU A 162 0.98 -16.62 20.32
CA LEU A 162 1.02 -15.20 19.99
C LEU A 162 2.22 -14.93 19.07
N MET A 163 1.94 -14.36 17.90
CA MET A 163 2.94 -14.01 16.92
C MET A 163 3.58 -12.66 17.26
N LYS A 164 4.90 -12.62 17.10
CA LYS A 164 5.71 -11.40 17.13
C LYS A 164 6.70 -11.49 15.97
N PHE A 165 6.99 -10.36 15.36
CA PHE A 165 7.90 -10.28 14.22
C PHE A 165 9.16 -9.55 14.66
N LYS A 166 10.33 -10.17 14.51
CA LYS A 166 11.59 -9.57 14.96
C LYS A 166 11.97 -8.35 14.15
N ASP A 167 11.61 -8.38 12.86
CA ASP A 167 11.98 -7.40 11.87
C ASP A 167 10.96 -7.38 10.73
N TRP A 168 11.11 -6.39 9.85
CA TRP A 168 10.31 -6.25 8.64
C TRP A 168 10.44 -7.46 7.72
N ASP A 169 11.61 -8.09 7.61
CA ASP A 169 11.81 -9.26 6.74
C ASP A 169 10.94 -10.45 7.19
N GLU A 170 10.75 -10.65 8.50
CA GLU A 170 9.87 -11.68 9.03
C GLU A 170 8.41 -11.38 8.70
N LEU A 171 7.99 -10.12 8.79
CA LEU A 171 6.64 -9.70 8.39
C LEU A 171 6.43 -9.88 6.87
N TYR A 172 7.43 -9.53 6.05
CA TYR A 172 7.40 -9.75 4.60
C TYR A 172 7.37 -11.25 4.25
N ARG A 173 8.12 -12.10 4.94
CA ARG A 173 8.06 -13.56 4.72
C ARG A 173 6.72 -14.15 5.13
N TYR A 174 6.06 -13.59 6.13
CA TYR A 174 4.77 -14.08 6.60
C TYR A 174 3.66 -13.86 5.56
N ASN A 175 3.46 -12.62 5.10
CA ASN A 175 2.40 -12.31 4.14
C ASN A 175 2.72 -11.12 3.23
N LEU A 176 4.00 -10.87 2.93
CA LEU A 176 4.46 -9.69 2.19
C LEU A 176 4.08 -8.36 2.84
N ALA A 177 3.91 -8.36 4.18
CA ALA A 177 3.43 -7.22 4.95
C ALA A 177 2.08 -6.66 4.46
N LEU A 178 1.23 -7.52 3.89
CA LEU A 178 -0.09 -7.16 3.36
C LEU A 178 -1.10 -6.91 4.50
N PHE A 179 -0.95 -5.75 5.13
CA PHE A 179 -1.81 -5.21 6.17
C PHE A 179 -2.11 -3.75 5.87
N PHE A 180 -3.38 -3.38 5.80
CA PHE A 180 -3.79 -2.06 5.36
C PHE A 180 -4.93 -1.50 6.20
N GLY A 181 -4.84 -0.22 6.55
CA GLY A 181 -5.96 0.55 7.09
C GLY A 181 -6.60 1.39 6.00
N THR A 182 -7.92 1.51 5.98
CA THR A 182 -8.62 2.40 5.03
C THR A 182 -9.94 2.91 5.59
N TYR A 183 -10.32 4.12 5.19
CA TYR A 183 -11.63 4.72 5.52
C TYR A 183 -12.62 4.68 4.35
N ASP A 184 -12.16 4.46 3.12
CA ASP A 184 -12.97 4.65 1.89
C ASP A 184 -12.70 3.64 0.77
N ASP A 185 -11.89 2.59 0.99
CA ASP A 185 -11.46 1.60 -0.01
C ASP A 185 -10.59 2.14 -1.16
N LEU A 186 -10.19 3.41 -1.09
CA LEU A 186 -9.36 4.05 -2.12
C LEU A 186 -8.02 4.48 -1.54
N ASN A 187 -8.00 4.88 -0.28
CA ASN A 187 -6.83 5.37 0.42
C ASN A 187 -6.41 4.38 1.50
N PHE A 188 -5.20 3.85 1.36
CA PHE A 188 -4.66 2.82 2.25
C PHE A 188 -3.43 3.33 2.99
N THR A 189 -3.38 3.02 4.28
CA THR A 189 -2.21 3.20 5.16
C THR A 189 -1.56 1.85 5.43
N GLY A 190 -0.26 1.85 5.73
CA GLY A 190 0.52 0.61 5.86
C GLY A 190 0.59 0.02 7.28
N PRO A 191 1.32 -1.10 7.44
CA PRO A 191 1.69 -1.62 8.75
C PRO A 191 2.70 -0.72 9.48
N TYR A 192 2.81 -0.91 10.78
CA TYR A 192 3.85 -0.38 11.65
C TYR A 192 4.37 -1.52 12.53
N LEU A 193 5.69 -1.63 12.65
CA LEU A 193 6.34 -2.59 13.52
C LEU A 193 7.11 -1.83 14.60
N SER A 194 6.80 -2.09 15.86
CA SER A 194 7.54 -1.53 16.99
C SER A 194 8.91 -2.20 17.16
N GLU A 195 9.81 -1.55 17.90
CA GLU A 195 11.16 -2.08 18.18
C GLU A 195 11.16 -3.46 18.88
N LYS A 196 10.08 -3.77 19.60
CA LYS A 196 9.90 -5.04 20.33
C LYS A 196 9.15 -6.11 19.51
N GLY A 197 8.80 -5.79 18.27
CA GLY A 197 8.20 -6.71 17.31
C GLY A 197 6.68 -6.85 17.41
N GLU A 198 6.00 -5.98 18.15
CA GLU A 198 4.54 -5.85 18.09
C GLU A 198 4.13 -5.16 16.79
N LEU A 199 3.19 -5.79 16.08
CA LEU A 199 2.59 -5.29 14.85
C LEU A 199 1.40 -4.38 15.16
N ALA A 200 1.33 -3.26 14.46
CA ALA A 200 0.13 -2.44 14.32
C ALA A 200 -0.21 -2.23 12.86
N ILE A 201 -1.48 -1.98 12.59
CA ILE A 201 -1.96 -1.43 11.32
C ILE A 201 -2.25 0.04 11.56
N LYS A 202 -1.60 0.92 10.79
CA LYS A 202 -1.95 2.34 10.79
C LYS A 202 -3.33 2.47 10.15
N ILE A 203 -4.17 3.33 10.70
CA ILE A 203 -5.45 3.71 10.12
C ILE A 203 -5.53 5.23 9.98
N PRO A 204 -6.23 5.77 8.98
CA PRO A 204 -6.41 7.22 8.84
C PRO A 204 -7.12 7.83 10.06
N ALA A 205 -6.45 8.76 10.73
CA ALA A 205 -6.92 9.35 11.97
C ALA A 205 -8.16 10.24 11.77
N GLY A 206 -9.06 10.23 12.75
CA GLY A 206 -10.31 11.00 12.74
C GLY A 206 -11.35 10.51 11.73
N ARG A 207 -11.12 9.35 11.10
CA ARG A 207 -12.05 8.70 10.16
C ARG A 207 -12.33 7.26 10.61
N PRO A 208 -13.60 6.82 10.67
CA PRO A 208 -13.91 5.43 10.94
C PRO A 208 -13.29 4.55 9.84
N SER A 209 -12.39 3.67 10.26
CA SER A 209 -11.53 2.91 9.34
C SER A 209 -11.65 1.42 9.58
N ARG A 210 -11.44 0.64 8.53
CA ARG A 210 -11.36 -0.82 8.60
C ARG A 210 -9.95 -1.29 8.27
N ILE A 211 -9.66 -2.51 8.69
CA ILE A 211 -8.39 -3.17 8.45
C ILE A 211 -8.62 -4.25 7.41
N TYR A 212 -7.77 -4.27 6.39
CA TYR A 212 -7.63 -5.34 5.42
C TYR A 212 -6.31 -6.05 5.65
N TRP A 213 -6.31 -7.37 5.61
CA TRP A 213 -5.08 -8.14 5.66
C TRP A 213 -5.24 -9.45 4.90
N MET A 214 -4.13 -10.03 4.48
CA MET A 214 -4.13 -11.29 3.76
C MET A 214 -3.49 -12.40 4.60
N ASP A 215 -4.14 -13.56 4.64
CA ASP A 215 -3.60 -14.75 5.29
C ASP A 215 -4.04 -16.03 4.55
N TYR A 216 -3.35 -17.13 4.85
CA TYR A 216 -3.69 -18.46 4.34
C TYR A 216 -4.68 -19.16 5.29
N VAL A 217 -5.89 -19.41 4.79
CA VAL A 217 -6.90 -20.20 5.52
C VAL A 217 -6.86 -21.64 5.03
N LEU A 218 -6.61 -22.56 5.95
CA LEU A 218 -6.51 -23.99 5.64
C LEU A 218 -7.77 -24.51 4.96
N GLY A 219 -7.60 -25.15 3.80
CA GLY A 219 -8.71 -25.70 3.01
C GLY A 219 -9.37 -24.71 2.06
N TYR A 220 -9.04 -23.42 2.13
CA TYR A 220 -9.54 -22.39 1.21
C TYR A 220 -8.43 -21.77 0.36
N GLY A 221 -7.29 -21.45 0.96
CA GLY A 221 -6.17 -20.76 0.32
C GLY A 221 -5.96 -19.36 0.88
N PHE A 222 -5.24 -18.53 0.13
CA PHE A 222 -5.01 -17.12 0.49
C PHE A 222 -6.28 -16.30 0.33
N VAL A 223 -6.64 -15.55 1.37
CA VAL A 223 -7.85 -14.72 1.40
C VAL A 223 -7.58 -13.35 1.98
N TRP A 224 -8.35 -12.37 1.50
CA TRP A 224 -8.48 -11.07 2.15
C TRP A 224 -9.47 -11.16 3.29
N LEU A 225 -8.99 -10.82 4.49
CA LEU A 225 -9.76 -10.73 5.71
C LEU A 225 -9.96 -9.26 6.07
N ILE A 226 -11.08 -8.97 6.74
CA ILE A 226 -11.47 -7.62 7.10
C ILE A 226 -11.80 -7.59 8.58
N ALA A 227 -11.33 -6.59 9.32
CA ALA A 227 -11.83 -6.25 10.65
C ALA A 227 -12.37 -4.82 10.63
N ASP A 228 -13.61 -4.61 11.07
CA ASP A 228 -14.28 -3.31 10.93
C ASP A 228 -15.11 -2.86 12.15
N ASP A 229 -14.75 -3.32 13.35
CA ASP A 229 -15.39 -2.91 14.62
C ASP A 229 -16.93 -3.03 14.57
N ASP A 230 -17.43 -4.22 14.26
CA ASP A 230 -18.86 -4.50 14.09
C ASP A 230 -19.54 -3.59 13.05
N GLY A 231 -18.79 -3.17 12.02
CA GLY A 231 -19.24 -2.28 10.96
C GLY A 231 -19.21 -0.79 11.28
N LYS A 232 -18.75 -0.40 12.48
CA LYS A 232 -18.62 1.02 12.86
C LYS A 232 -17.33 1.63 12.35
N GLY A 233 -16.29 0.81 12.16
CA GLY A 233 -14.94 1.22 11.86
C GLY A 233 -14.20 1.72 13.12
N TYR A 234 -12.91 1.40 13.19
CA TYR A 234 -12.00 1.91 14.19
C TYR A 234 -11.81 3.42 13.99
N LEU A 235 -12.17 4.21 15.00
CA LEU A 235 -12.03 5.67 14.99
C LEU A 235 -11.03 6.09 16.07
N LEU A 236 -9.85 6.54 15.63
CA LEU A 236 -8.77 6.96 16.51
C LEU A 236 -8.29 8.36 16.12
N ASP A 237 -7.93 9.16 17.12
CA ASP A 237 -7.19 10.40 16.87
C ASP A 237 -5.73 10.10 16.50
N LYS A 238 -5.07 11.10 15.94
CA LYS A 238 -3.66 11.08 15.55
C LYS A 238 -2.76 10.63 16.72
N GLY A 239 -1.89 9.64 16.47
CA GLY A 239 -0.98 9.07 17.46
C GLY A 239 -1.65 8.24 18.57
N LYS A 240 -2.98 8.10 18.58
CA LYS A 240 -3.69 7.23 19.52
C LYS A 240 -3.67 5.79 19.04
N TYR A 241 -3.84 4.88 19.99
CA TYR A 241 -3.81 3.46 19.71
C TYR A 241 -4.87 2.67 20.49
N ILE A 242 -5.21 1.51 19.94
CA ILE A 242 -5.95 0.43 20.60
C ILE A 242 -5.26 -0.90 20.36
N VAL A 243 -5.66 -1.94 21.09
CA VAL A 243 -5.17 -3.30 20.89
C VAL A 243 -6.37 -4.21 20.62
N ILE A 244 -6.31 -5.00 19.54
CA ILE A 244 -7.38 -5.94 19.17
C ILE A 244 -6.83 -7.36 18.97
N ASN A 245 -7.72 -8.34 19.02
CA ASN A 245 -7.45 -9.68 18.51
C ASN A 245 -7.85 -9.73 17.03
N LEU A 246 -6.88 -9.66 16.12
CA LEU A 246 -7.17 -9.49 14.70
C LEU A 246 -7.88 -10.71 14.10
N VAL A 247 -7.53 -11.92 14.55
CA VAL A 247 -8.16 -13.17 14.08
C VAL A 247 -9.64 -13.14 14.44
N TYR A 248 -9.94 -12.90 15.72
CA TYR A 248 -11.32 -12.90 16.22
C TYR A 248 -12.18 -11.76 15.62
N GLU A 249 -11.65 -10.54 15.58
CA GLU A 249 -12.39 -9.41 14.98
C GLU A 249 -12.62 -9.60 13.48
N SER A 250 -11.69 -10.26 12.79
CA SER A 250 -11.89 -10.63 11.39
C SER A 250 -12.96 -11.70 11.23
N ALA A 251 -12.94 -12.74 12.05
CA ALA A 251 -13.95 -13.81 12.02
C ALA A 251 -15.36 -13.25 12.25
N LYS A 252 -15.54 -12.38 13.25
CA LYS A 252 -16.80 -11.64 13.49
C LYS A 252 -17.26 -10.86 12.26
N THR A 253 -16.34 -10.08 11.67
CA THR A 253 -16.63 -9.24 10.51
C THR A 253 -17.03 -10.07 9.29
N MET A 254 -16.30 -11.16 9.03
CA MET A 254 -16.57 -12.05 7.89
C MET A 254 -17.89 -12.79 8.07
N LEU A 255 -18.21 -13.28 9.27
CA LEU A 255 -19.51 -13.87 9.59
C LEU A 255 -20.64 -12.87 9.35
N ARG A 256 -20.54 -11.65 9.89
CA ARG A 256 -21.54 -10.59 9.71
C ARG A 256 -21.76 -10.27 8.23
N LYS A 257 -20.70 -10.17 7.44
CA LYS A 257 -20.78 -9.93 5.98
C LYS A 257 -21.44 -11.10 5.25
N ALA A 258 -21.12 -12.33 5.64
CA ALA A 258 -21.73 -13.53 5.04
C ALA A 258 -23.24 -13.62 5.38
N SER A 259 -23.62 -13.36 6.64
CA SER A 259 -25.02 -13.30 7.06
C SER A 259 -25.79 -12.21 6.32
N ALA A 260 -25.24 -11.00 6.23
CA ALA A 260 -25.87 -9.89 5.49
C ALA A 260 -26.03 -10.19 4.00
N PHE A 261 -25.05 -10.86 3.38
CA PHE A 261 -25.17 -11.31 1.99
C PHE A 261 -26.31 -12.31 1.83
N VAL A 262 -26.39 -13.31 2.71
CA VAL A 262 -27.47 -14.30 2.68
C VAL A 262 -28.84 -13.66 2.87
N GLU A 263 -28.98 -12.73 3.81
CA GLU A 263 -30.22 -11.97 4.05
C GLU A 263 -30.63 -11.09 2.85
N SER A 264 -29.66 -10.68 2.03
CA SER A 264 -29.92 -9.90 0.81
C SER A 264 -30.40 -10.74 -0.38
N LEU A 265 -30.30 -12.08 -0.31
CA LEU A 265 -30.78 -12.95 -1.37
C LEU A 265 -32.31 -12.94 -1.45
N PRO A 266 -32.90 -13.01 -2.65
CA PRO A 266 -34.33 -13.22 -2.79
C PRO A 266 -34.80 -14.48 -2.04
N SER A 267 -35.95 -14.40 -1.37
CA SER A 267 -36.46 -15.47 -0.49
C SER A 267 -36.74 -16.80 -1.21
N ASP A 268 -36.83 -16.77 -2.54
CA ASP A 268 -37.02 -17.92 -3.42
C ASP A 268 -35.71 -18.57 -3.89
N VAL A 269 -34.54 -18.01 -3.54
CA VAL A 269 -33.24 -18.62 -3.79
C VAL A 269 -32.90 -19.58 -2.65
N PRO A 270 -32.92 -20.91 -2.88
CA PRO A 270 -32.62 -21.86 -1.83
C PRO A 270 -31.12 -21.84 -1.52
N LEU A 271 -30.78 -21.65 -0.24
CA LEU A 271 -29.43 -21.91 0.25
C LEU A 271 -29.21 -23.42 0.33
N SER A 272 -28.00 -23.86 0.00
CA SER A 272 -27.63 -25.25 0.28
C SER A 272 -27.62 -25.52 1.79
N GLU A 273 -27.95 -26.75 2.19
CA GLU A 273 -27.91 -27.17 3.59
C GLU A 273 -26.52 -26.97 4.20
N ASN A 274 -25.46 -27.18 3.43
CA ASN A 274 -24.08 -26.97 3.86
C ASN A 274 -23.79 -25.51 4.23
N VAL A 275 -24.24 -24.54 3.42
CA VAL A 275 -24.04 -23.11 3.72
C VAL A 275 -24.77 -22.74 5.00
N THR A 276 -26.02 -23.17 5.14
CA THR A 276 -26.83 -22.89 6.33
C THR A 276 -26.20 -23.48 7.59
N ARG A 277 -25.75 -24.74 7.52
CA ARG A 277 -25.09 -25.42 8.63
C ARG A 277 -23.80 -24.71 9.05
N HIS A 278 -22.93 -24.37 8.10
CA HIS A 278 -21.66 -23.71 8.41
C HIS A 278 -21.83 -22.30 8.97
N LEU A 279 -22.83 -21.54 8.52
CA LEU A 279 -23.12 -20.22 9.10
C LEU A 279 -23.61 -20.33 10.55
N ASN A 280 -24.47 -21.31 10.85
CA ASN A 280 -24.93 -21.54 12.21
C ASN A 280 -23.78 -22.00 13.13
N GLU A 281 -22.97 -22.95 12.68
CA GLU A 281 -21.77 -23.42 13.39
C GLU A 281 -20.83 -22.24 13.71
N ALA A 282 -20.52 -21.39 12.72
CA ALA A 282 -19.67 -20.22 12.91
C ALA A 282 -20.27 -19.21 13.91
N GLN A 283 -21.60 -19.00 13.87
CA GLN A 283 -22.27 -18.10 14.80
C GLN A 283 -22.23 -18.60 16.24
N GLU A 284 -22.40 -19.91 16.46
CA GLU A 284 -22.27 -20.52 17.78
C GLU A 284 -20.84 -20.40 18.32
N LEU A 285 -19.85 -20.65 17.47
CA LEU A 285 -18.42 -20.54 17.80
C LEU A 285 -18.05 -19.11 18.22
N ILE A 286 -18.38 -18.11 17.41
CA ILE A 286 -18.11 -16.69 17.71
C ILE A 286 -18.74 -16.27 19.03
N LYS A 287 -19.99 -16.67 19.27
CA LYS A 287 -20.73 -16.33 20.49
C LYS A 287 -20.13 -17.01 21.73
N ALA A 288 -19.73 -18.27 21.62
CA ALA A 288 -19.06 -18.98 22.71
C ALA A 288 -17.71 -18.34 23.04
N ALA A 289 -16.99 -17.88 22.02
CA ALA A 289 -15.68 -17.26 22.14
C ALA A 289 -15.69 -15.89 22.82
N GLU A 290 -16.79 -15.10 22.77
CA GLU A 290 -16.87 -13.73 23.32
C GLU A 290 -16.38 -13.61 24.78
N SER A 291 -16.69 -14.62 25.59
CA SER A 291 -16.38 -14.68 27.03
C SER A 291 -15.00 -15.25 27.35
N LEU A 292 -14.28 -15.77 26.36
CA LEU A 292 -13.00 -16.44 26.54
C LEU A 292 -11.84 -15.43 26.62
N ASP A 293 -10.68 -15.90 27.08
CA ASP A 293 -9.45 -15.14 26.98
C ASP A 293 -9.01 -14.95 25.51
N GLU A 294 -8.11 -14.01 25.28
CA GLU A 294 -7.71 -13.59 23.93
C GLU A 294 -7.15 -14.72 23.06
N ARG A 295 -6.35 -15.62 23.64
CA ARG A 295 -5.82 -16.77 22.88
C ARG A 295 -6.97 -17.69 22.50
N SER A 296 -7.84 -17.99 23.45
CA SER A 296 -8.99 -18.86 23.23
C SER A 296 -10.00 -18.25 22.26
N LYS A 297 -10.17 -16.92 22.24
CA LYS A 297 -10.96 -16.21 21.22
C LYS A 297 -10.44 -16.45 19.81
N ALA A 298 -9.13 -16.35 19.61
CA ALA A 298 -8.53 -16.55 18.28
C ALA A 298 -8.61 -18.00 17.79
N LEU A 299 -8.63 -18.97 18.71
CA LEU A 299 -8.66 -20.39 18.37
C LEU A 299 -10.07 -20.95 18.19
N ASN A 300 -11.07 -20.36 18.84
CA ASN A 300 -12.43 -20.90 18.89
C ASN A 300 -13.48 -20.01 18.20
N GLY A 301 -13.15 -18.77 17.85
CA GLY A 301 -14.02 -17.87 17.08
C GLY A 301 -13.58 -17.80 15.64
#